data_AF-A0A4Y9PF61-F1
#
_entry.id   AF-A0A4Y9PF61-F1
#
_cell.length_a   1.000
_cell.length_b   1.000
_cell.length_c   1.000
_cell.angle_alpha   90.00
_cell.angle_beta   90.00
_cell.angle_gamma   90.00
#
_symmetry.space_group_name_H-M   'P 1'
#
loop_
_entity.id
_entity.type
_entity.pdbx_description
1 polymer ?
#
loop_
_entity_poly.entity_id
_entity_poly.type
_entity_poly.pdbx_seq_one_letter_code
_entity_poly.pdbx_strand_id
1 'polypeptide(L)'
;MLEAGASPSIVPYGADQTLFVVVDRRDENTEIRIERNDLEATIGELVAGCFNDPIKVISFNTLEHWMKDISTDVAGEIRARCDIDGIELPDYLSDFVESHS
;
A
#
# COMPACT_ATOMS: atom_id res chain seq x y z
N MET A 1 -49.99 9.35 -6.97
CA MET A 1 -48.71 9.82 -7.55
C MET A 1 -47.69 8.75 -7.18
N LEU A 2 -47.15 8.07 -8.19
CA LEU A 2 -46.26 6.92 -8.02
C LEU A 2 -44.83 7.46 -7.96
N GLU A 3 -44.32 7.68 -6.75
CA GLU A 3 -42.92 8.05 -6.53
C GLU A 3 -42.06 6.83 -6.88
N ALA A 4 -41.42 6.87 -8.04
CA ALA A 4 -40.53 5.84 -8.51
C ALA A 4 -39.39 5.67 -7.50
N GLY A 5 -39.24 4.45 -6.97
CA GLY A 5 -38.11 4.07 -6.14
C GLY A 5 -36.82 4.27 -6.92
N ALA A 6 -36.10 5.35 -6.61
CA ALA A 6 -34.72 5.49 -7.02
C ALA A 6 -33.92 4.44 -6.25
N SER A 7 -33.67 3.30 -6.91
CA SER A 7 -32.57 2.43 -6.53
C SER A 7 -31.31 3.30 -6.43
N PRO A 8 -30.63 3.37 -5.27
CA PRO A 8 -29.40 4.12 -5.18
C PRO A 8 -28.46 3.51 -6.21
N SER A 9 -28.03 4.31 -7.18
CA SER A 9 -26.97 3.89 -8.07
C SER A 9 -25.75 3.71 -7.18
N ILE A 10 -25.49 2.45 -6.79
CA ILE A 10 -24.27 2.02 -6.13
C ILE A 10 -23.15 2.12 -7.16
N VAL A 11 -22.81 3.35 -7.53
CA VAL A 11 -21.46 3.62 -7.99
C VAL A 11 -20.61 3.38 -6.74
N PRO A 12 -19.76 2.35 -6.71
CA PRO A 12 -18.86 2.20 -5.58
C PRO A 12 -18.07 3.51 -5.50
N TYR A 13 -18.20 4.17 -4.35
CA TYR A 13 -17.47 5.39 -4.02
C TYR A 13 -15.97 5.04 -4.05
N GLY A 14 -15.37 5.20 -5.22
CA GLY A 14 -14.04 4.68 -5.53
C GLY A 14 -13.53 5.05 -6.91
N ALA A 15 -14.18 6.01 -7.57
CA ALA A 15 -13.67 6.50 -8.85
C ALA A 15 -12.35 7.25 -8.62
N ASP A 16 -12.24 8.07 -7.57
CA ASP A 16 -11.08 8.89 -7.20
C ASP A 16 -10.07 8.21 -6.24
N GLN A 17 -10.27 6.94 -5.88
CA GLN A 17 -9.41 6.26 -4.92
C GLN A 17 -8.07 5.85 -5.55
N THR A 18 -6.98 6.32 -4.94
CA THR A 18 -5.64 5.82 -5.25
C THR A 18 -5.45 4.48 -4.56
N LEU A 19 -5.19 3.45 -5.34
CA LEU A 19 -4.84 2.11 -4.85
C LEU A 19 -3.34 2.03 -4.61
N PHE A 20 -2.96 1.30 -3.58
CA PHE A 20 -1.58 1.02 -3.23
C PHE A 20 -1.36 -0.47 -3.38
N VAL A 21 -0.44 -0.84 -4.27
CA VAL A 21 -0.09 -2.22 -4.55
C VAL A 21 1.26 -2.50 -3.93
N VAL A 22 1.27 -3.32 -2.89
CA VAL A 22 2.51 -3.86 -2.31
C VAL A 22 2.86 -5.12 -3.06
N VAL A 23 4.07 -5.18 -3.60
CA VAL A 23 4.63 -6.40 -4.16
C VAL A 23 5.45 -7.06 -3.06
N ASP A 24 5.03 -8.26 -2.66
CA ASP A 24 5.65 -9.04 -1.60
C ASP A 24 6.21 -10.34 -2.18
N ARG A 25 7.46 -10.65 -1.84
CA ARG A 25 8.12 -11.88 -2.24
C ARG A 25 7.84 -12.95 -1.20
N ARG A 26 6.94 -13.87 -1.55
CA ARG A 26 6.59 -14.99 -0.66
C ARG A 26 7.69 -16.05 -0.65
N ASP A 27 8.28 -16.30 -1.81
CA ASP A 27 9.32 -17.30 -2.03
C ASP A 27 10.28 -16.80 -3.11
N GLU A 28 11.45 -17.43 -3.26
CA GLU A 28 12.47 -17.11 -4.28
C GLU A 28 11.93 -17.01 -5.72
N ASN A 29 10.78 -17.64 -5.99
CA ASN A 29 10.17 -17.72 -7.31
C ASN A 29 8.72 -17.21 -7.37
N THR A 30 8.20 -16.66 -6.26
CA THR A 30 6.78 -16.26 -6.13
C THR A 30 6.65 -14.86 -5.55
N GLU A 31 6.16 -13.94 -6.37
CA GLU A 31 5.77 -12.59 -5.97
C GLU A 31 4.24 -12.49 -5.93
N ILE A 32 3.71 -11.96 -4.85
CA ILE A 32 2.29 -11.66 -4.69
C ILE A 32 2.07 -10.14 -4.74
N ARG A 33 0.91 -9.73 -5.26
CA ARG A 33 0.51 -8.32 -5.31
C ARG A 33 -0.67 -8.15 -4.39
N ILE A 34 -0.51 -7.29 -3.39
CA ILE A 34 -1.50 -7.04 -2.36
C ILE A 34 -2.01 -5.62 -2.58
N GLU A 35 -3.27 -5.51 -2.97
CA GLU A 35 -3.94 -4.25 -3.24
C GLU A 35 -4.56 -3.70 -1.95
N ARG A 36 -4.24 -2.45 -1.65
CA ARG A 36 -4.73 -1.69 -0.51
C ARG A 36 -5.33 -0.39 -0.99
N ASN A 37 -6.32 0.11 -0.26
CA ASN A 37 -6.96 1.40 -0.54
C ASN A 37 -6.48 2.51 0.41
N ASP A 38 -5.63 2.16 1.38
CA ASP A 38 -5.25 3.04 2.48
C ASP A 38 -3.74 2.90 2.74
N LEU A 39 -2.98 3.96 2.43
CA LEU A 39 -1.52 3.93 2.50
C LEU A 39 -1.04 3.85 3.95
N GLU A 40 -1.63 4.63 4.85
CA GLU A 40 -1.22 4.69 6.25
C GLU A 40 -1.41 3.33 6.93
N ALA A 41 -2.54 2.66 6.66
CA ALA A 41 -2.79 1.30 7.13
C ALA A 41 -1.79 0.30 6.52
N THR A 42 -1.48 0.43 5.22
CA THR A 42 -0.50 -0.41 4.52
C THR A 42 0.88 -0.30 5.16
N ILE A 43 1.34 0.92 5.44
CA ILE A 43 2.62 1.16 6.11
C ILE A 43 2.61 0.57 7.52
N GLY A 44 1.51 0.74 8.26
CA GLY A 44 1.35 0.11 9.57
C GLY A 44 1.45 -1.41 9.51
N GLU A 45 0.82 -2.05 8.52
CA GLU A 45 0.90 -3.49 8.29
C GLU A 45 2.30 -3.96 7.86
N LEU A 46 3.01 -3.16 7.07
CA LEU A 46 4.42 -3.41 6.70
C LEU A 46 5.29 -3.46 7.95
N VAL A 47 5.22 -2.43 8.80
CA VAL A 47 5.96 -2.35 10.06
C VAL A 47 5.54 -3.46 11.03
N ALA A 48 4.27 -3.84 11.04
CA ALA A 48 3.74 -4.91 11.90
C ALA A 48 4.11 -6.34 11.46
N GLY A 49 4.73 -6.52 10.28
CA GLY A 49 5.11 -7.84 9.77
C GLY A 49 3.97 -8.65 9.17
N CYS A 50 2.94 -7.99 8.61
CA CYS A 50 1.91 -8.66 7.83
C CYS A 50 2.38 -9.10 6.44
N PHE A 51 3.58 -8.68 6.04
CA PHE A 51 4.23 -8.99 4.76
C PHE A 51 5.49 -9.83 5.02
N ASN A 52 5.88 -10.69 4.08
CA ASN A 52 7.08 -11.53 4.24
C ASN A 52 8.34 -10.75 3.87
N ASP A 53 8.35 -10.16 2.67
CA ASP A 53 9.50 -9.51 2.06
C ASP A 53 8.98 -8.53 1.00
N PRO A 54 8.56 -7.31 1.41
CA PRO A 54 8.03 -6.33 0.49
C PRO A 54 9.15 -5.75 -0.37
N ILE A 55 9.04 -5.88 -1.69
CA ILE A 55 10.08 -5.44 -2.63
C ILE A 55 9.75 -4.08 -3.26
N LYS A 56 8.47 -3.71 -3.33
CA LYS A 56 8.01 -2.51 -4.03
C LYS A 56 6.61 -2.07 -3.58
N VAL A 57 6.38 -0.76 -3.54
CA VAL A 57 5.04 -0.19 -3.36
C VAL A 57 4.71 0.78 -4.48
N ILE A 58 3.61 0.50 -5.16
CA ILE A 58 3.14 1.26 -6.31
C ILE A 58 1.81 1.89 -5.97
N SER A 59 1.68 3.20 -6.18
CA SER A 59 0.40 3.87 -6.21
C SER A 59 -0.18 3.83 -7.61
N PHE A 60 -1.47 3.53 -7.70
CA PHE A 60 -2.19 3.38 -8.94
C PHE A 60 -3.52 4.11 -8.81
N ASN A 61 -3.74 5.13 -9.63
CA ASN A 61 -4.99 5.86 -9.66
C ASN A 61 -5.78 5.49 -10.92
N THR A 62 -6.94 4.86 -10.73
CA THR A 62 -7.81 4.43 -11.83
C THR A 62 -8.52 5.58 -12.53
N LEU A 63 -8.73 6.72 -11.83
CA LEU A 63 -9.39 7.90 -12.40
C LEU A 63 -8.47 8.67 -13.32
N GLU A 64 -7.28 8.96 -12.80
CA GLU A 64 -6.32 9.86 -13.42
C GLU A 64 -5.36 9.09 -14.34
N HIS A 65 -5.54 7.77 -14.44
CA HIS A 65 -4.81 6.88 -15.34
C HIS A 65 -3.29 6.94 -15.17
N TRP A 66 -2.82 7.08 -13.94
CA TRP A 66 -1.39 7.07 -13.64
C TRP A 66 -1.03 5.97 -12.64
N MET A 67 0.22 5.54 -12.73
CA MET A 67 0.87 4.71 -11.72
C MET A 67 2.19 5.36 -11.35
N LYS A 68 2.55 5.31 -10.06
CA LYS A 68 3.78 5.87 -9.55
C LYS A 68 4.40 4.93 -8.54
N ASP A 69 5.69 4.68 -8.71
CA ASP A 69 6.48 4.01 -7.67
C ASP A 69 6.63 4.98 -6.48
N ILE A 70 6.12 4.56 -5.32
CA ILE A 70 6.19 5.33 -4.08
C ILE A 70 7.03 4.59 -3.03
N SER A 71 7.87 3.65 -3.47
CA SER A 71 8.66 2.80 -2.57
C SER A 71 9.59 3.64 -1.69
N THR A 72 10.19 4.69 -2.26
CA THR A 72 11.02 5.66 -1.51
C THR A 72 10.24 6.42 -0.45
N ASP A 73 9.02 6.85 -0.77
CA ASP A 73 8.17 7.58 0.16
C ASP A 73 7.76 6.68 1.33
N VAL A 74 7.34 5.46 1.01
CA VAL A 74 7.00 4.40 1.98
C VAL A 74 8.20 4.01 2.83
N ALA A 75 9.38 3.84 2.24
CA ALA A 75 10.61 3.51 2.97
C ALA A 75 10.97 4.61 3.98
N GLY A 76 10.84 5.88 3.58
CA GLY A 76 11.03 7.02 4.45
C GLY A 76 10.04 7.02 5.63
N GLU A 77 8.77 6.76 5.36
CA GLU A 77 7.74 6.72 6.41
C GLU A 77 7.92 5.53 7.37
N ILE A 78 8.24 4.33 6.86
CA ILE A 78 8.58 3.16 7.69
C ILE A 78 9.71 3.52 8.65
N ARG A 79 10.81 4.10 8.14
CA ARG A 79 11.96 4.51 8.96
C ARG A 79 11.56 5.54 10.00
N ALA A 80 10.80 6.57 9.62
CA ALA A 80 10.32 7.60 10.54
C ALA A 80 9.46 6.99 11.65
N ARG A 81 8.58 6.05 11.31
CA ARG A 81 7.72 5.36 12.28
C ARG A 81 8.52 4.49 13.24
N CYS A 82 9.51 3.75 12.74
CA CYS A 82 10.44 2.98 13.57
C CYS A 82 11.22 3.89 14.55
N ASP A 83 11.70 5.04 14.08
CA ASP A 83 12.40 6.03 14.91
C ASP A 83 11.48 6.61 16.01
N ILE A 84 10.23 6.92 15.67
CA ILE A 84 9.22 7.46 16.59
C ILE A 84 8.80 6.43 17.66
N ASP A 85 8.52 5.20 17.26
CA ASP A 85 8.15 4.11 18.18
C ASP A 85 9.36 3.54 18.95
N GLY A 86 10.58 3.92 18.55
CA GLY A 86 11.82 3.42 19.14
C GLY A 86 12.05 1.92 18.88
N ILE A 87 11.47 1.39 17.80
CA ILE A 87 11.62 0.01 17.38
C ILE A 87 12.73 -0.09 16.32
N GLU A 88 13.49 -1.18 16.35
CA GLU A 88 14.44 -1.45 15.27
C GLU A 88 13.70 -1.81 13.98
N LEU A 89 14.27 -1.40 12.84
CA LEU A 89 13.73 -1.76 11.54
C LEU A 89 13.85 -3.28 11.37
N PRO A 90 12.76 -4.00 11.10
CA PRO A 90 12.82 -5.43 10.89
C PRO A 90 13.72 -5.80 9.69
N ASP A 91 14.44 -6.92 9.80
CA ASP A 91 15.38 -7.39 8.77
C ASP A 91 14.73 -7.50 7.38
N TYR A 92 13.48 -7.99 7.32
CA TYR A 92 12.70 -8.11 6.08
C TYR A 92 12.30 -6.76 5.43
N LEU A 93 12.33 -5.67 6.20
CA LEU A 93 12.16 -4.31 5.67
C LEU A 93 13.49 -3.60 5.44
N SER A 94 14.61 -4.11 5.97
CA SER A 94 15.91 -3.45 5.84
C SER A 94 16.31 -3.36 4.39
N ASP A 95 16.23 -4.46 3.63
CA ASP A 95 16.55 -4.47 2.20
C ASP A 95 15.66 -3.50 1.42
N PHE A 96 14.36 -3.50 1.71
CA PHE A 96 13.40 -2.57 1.10
C PHE A 96 13.78 -1.12 1.38
N VAL A 97 14.00 -0.77 2.65
CA VAL A 97 14.30 0.62 3.04
C VAL A 97 15.66 1.05 2.49
N GLU A 98 16.69 0.20 2.55
CA GLU A 98 18.03 0.50 2.03
C GLU A 98 18.05 0.61 0.50
N SER A 99 17.26 -0.21 -0.20
CA SER A 99 17.15 -0.13 -1.66
C SER A 99 16.43 1.14 -2.13
N HIS A 100 15.63 1.78 -1.27
CA HIS A 100 14.76 2.90 -1.64
C HIS A 100 15.02 4.18 -0.82
N SER A 101 16.06 4.24 0.01
CA SER A 101 16.47 5.39 0.84
C SER A 101 17.34 6.43 0.13
#